data_AF-A0A2T4X4I6-F1
#
_entry.id   AF-A0A2T4X4I6-F1
#
_cell.length_a   1.000
_cell.length_b   1.000
_cell.length_c   1.000
_cell.angle_alpha   90.00
_cell.angle_beta   90.00
_cell.angle_gamma   90.00
#
_symmetry.space_group_name_H-M   'P 1'
#
loop_
_entity.id
_entity.type
_entity.pdbx_description
1 polymer ?
#
loop_
_entity_poly.entity_id
_entity_poly.type
_entity_poly.pdbx_seq_one_letter_code
_entity_poly.pdbx_strand_id
1 'polypeptide(L)'
;MKNQHILSMLLFVLLLGAMSSCKAPAAYQKSLVTFSQGAELEMRERYREVAATLPANFVNLDQLYPATGAIDPRLTAEKCYEEASKAAATALKGEAQLRKLNVLDNTYAIQALIFWRQEKYAAAKTTASKAEPLLEEDKGDENDRRDLAMMQALPGLINLDLAYGALEKAIELGKTLLATTNPAEQAAIYQQLKNSYQQFATSEADGAPSVVRALTLLDRATAAAGEEQAVKLYLLNSQLAGLDTWGDLLVATFNAARRSEAPSTDLEWISGERTRYEASVTAHLAKLANSLPDGKNNKLYIYWKQVL
;
A
#
# COMPACT_ATOMS: atom_id res chain seq x y z
N MET A 1 -3.94 -59.97 -19.91
CA MET A 1 -4.12 -59.23 -18.64
C MET A 1 -3.15 -58.04 -18.43
N LYS A 2 -2.02 -57.91 -19.15
CA LYS A 2 -1.10 -56.74 -18.97
C LYS A 2 -1.59 -55.40 -19.56
N ASN A 3 -2.46 -55.40 -20.57
CA ASN A 3 -2.91 -54.16 -21.24
C ASN A 3 -4.07 -53.43 -20.53
N GLN A 4 -4.78 -54.08 -19.60
CA GLN A 4 -5.88 -53.44 -18.84
C GLN A 4 -5.37 -52.47 -17.77
N HIS A 5 -4.19 -52.72 -17.19
CA HIS A 5 -3.62 -51.85 -16.15
C HIS A 5 -3.05 -50.54 -16.72
N ILE A 6 -2.50 -50.56 -17.95
CA ILE A 6 -1.95 -49.36 -18.61
C ILE A 6 -3.07 -48.41 -19.07
N LEU A 7 -4.16 -48.96 -19.62
CA LEU A 7 -5.31 -48.16 -20.06
C LEU A 7 -6.06 -47.52 -18.88
N SER A 8 -6.15 -48.24 -17.75
CA SER A 8 -6.78 -47.72 -16.52
C SER A 8 -5.95 -46.63 -15.84
N MET A 9 -4.62 -46.73 -15.89
CA MET A 9 -3.72 -45.71 -15.34
C MET A 9 -3.72 -44.42 -16.19
N LEU A 10 -3.76 -44.54 -17.52
CA LEU A 10 -3.92 -43.40 -18.44
C LEU A 10 -5.27 -42.70 -18.29
N LEU A 11 -6.37 -43.45 -18.09
CA LEU A 11 -7.68 -42.87 -17.82
C LEU A 11 -7.71 -42.12 -16.49
N PHE A 12 -7.05 -42.64 -15.45
CA PHE A 12 -6.99 -42.00 -14.13
C PHE A 12 -6.14 -40.72 -14.15
N VAL A 13 -5.03 -40.70 -14.91
CA VAL A 13 -4.21 -39.50 -15.14
C VAL A 13 -4.96 -38.45 -15.98
N LEU A 14 -5.72 -38.88 -16.99
CA LEU A 14 -6.58 -37.99 -17.80
C LEU A 14 -7.77 -37.42 -16.99
N LEU A 15 -8.38 -38.21 -16.10
CA LEU A 15 -9.45 -37.76 -15.19
C LEU A 15 -8.94 -36.82 -14.09
N LEU A 16 -7.73 -37.07 -13.53
CA LEU A 16 -7.05 -36.13 -12.64
C LEU A 16 -6.65 -34.82 -13.34
N GLY A 17 -6.26 -34.90 -14.62
CA GLY A 17 -6.00 -33.73 -15.46
C GLY A 17 -7.26 -32.92 -15.77
N ALA A 18 -8.39 -33.58 -16.03
CA ALA A 18 -9.67 -32.93 -16.35
C ALA A 18 -10.34 -32.29 -15.12
N MET A 19 -10.28 -32.90 -13.93
CA MET A 19 -10.82 -32.29 -12.70
C MET A 19 -9.96 -31.16 -12.14
N SER A 20 -8.74 -31.01 -12.66
CA SER A 20 -7.87 -29.87 -12.34
C SER A 20 -8.15 -28.65 -13.23
N SER A 21 -8.86 -28.81 -14.36
CA SER A 21 -9.00 -27.74 -15.38
C SER A 21 -9.95 -26.60 -15.00
N CYS A 22 -10.87 -26.82 -14.06
CA CYS A 22 -11.81 -25.79 -13.59
C CYS A 22 -11.41 -25.17 -12.23
N LYS A 23 -10.36 -25.67 -11.56
CA LYS A 23 -10.03 -25.25 -10.19
C LYS A 23 -9.26 -23.95 -10.12
N ALA A 24 -8.30 -23.73 -11.01
CA ALA A 24 -7.46 -22.53 -10.96
C ALA A 24 -8.24 -21.24 -11.30
N PRO A 25 -9.06 -21.20 -12.37
CA PRO A 25 -9.81 -19.99 -12.71
C PRO A 25 -10.88 -19.65 -11.66
N ALA A 26 -11.58 -20.67 -11.15
CA ALA A 26 -12.55 -20.49 -10.08
C ALA A 26 -11.90 -20.02 -8.77
N ALA A 27 -10.71 -20.51 -8.44
CA ALA A 27 -9.95 -20.08 -7.27
C ALA A 27 -9.41 -18.64 -7.42
N TYR A 28 -8.97 -18.25 -8.62
CA TYR A 28 -8.60 -16.86 -8.92
C TYR A 28 -9.81 -15.93 -8.73
N GLN A 29 -10.95 -16.26 -9.34
CA GLN A 29 -12.18 -15.47 -9.22
C GLN A 29 -12.61 -15.33 -7.74
N LYS A 30 -12.58 -16.44 -6.99
CA LYS A 30 -12.82 -16.41 -5.54
C LYS A 30 -11.83 -15.48 -4.82
N SER A 31 -10.53 -15.56 -5.14
CA SER A 31 -9.52 -14.70 -4.52
C SER A 31 -9.79 -13.21 -4.76
N LEU A 32 -10.08 -12.83 -6.01
CA LEU A 32 -10.42 -11.46 -6.39
C LEU A 32 -11.65 -10.94 -5.65
N VAL A 33 -12.75 -11.71 -5.65
CA VAL A 33 -14.00 -11.32 -4.98
C VAL A 33 -13.79 -11.18 -3.48
N THR A 34 -13.15 -12.16 -2.84
CA THR A 34 -12.94 -12.14 -1.40
C THR A 34 -11.94 -11.03 -0.99
N PHE A 35 -10.92 -10.76 -1.79
CA PHE A 35 -10.02 -9.63 -1.57
C PHE A 35 -10.77 -8.30 -1.61
N SER A 36 -11.61 -8.10 -2.63
CA SER A 36 -12.42 -6.88 -2.81
C SER A 36 -13.38 -6.66 -1.63
N GLN A 37 -14.03 -7.73 -1.16
CA GLN A 37 -14.84 -7.69 0.07
C GLN A 37 -14.00 -7.33 1.31
N GLY A 38 -12.78 -7.86 1.42
CA GLY A 38 -11.86 -7.52 2.50
C GLY A 38 -11.48 -6.05 2.48
N ALA A 39 -11.13 -5.51 1.31
CA ALA A 39 -10.82 -4.08 1.13
C ALA A 39 -11.99 -3.18 1.51
N GLU A 40 -13.20 -3.53 1.09
CA GLU A 40 -14.39 -2.76 1.43
C GLU A 40 -14.71 -2.80 2.93
N LEU A 41 -14.60 -3.98 3.57
CA LEU A 41 -14.78 -4.12 5.02
C LEU A 41 -13.73 -3.34 5.79
N GLU A 42 -12.46 -3.45 5.39
CA GLU A 42 -11.36 -2.73 6.02
C GLU A 42 -11.57 -1.22 5.96
N MET A 43 -12.01 -0.72 4.80
CA MET A 43 -12.33 0.69 4.63
C MET A 43 -13.51 1.12 5.52
N ARG A 44 -14.57 0.31 5.60
CA ARG A 44 -15.71 0.58 6.50
C ARG A 44 -15.33 0.52 7.98
N GLU A 45 -14.35 -0.29 8.35
CA GLU A 45 -13.85 -0.42 9.72
C GLU A 45 -12.93 0.75 10.07
N ARG A 46 -11.89 1.01 9.26
CA ARG A 46 -10.87 2.04 9.49
C ARG A 46 -11.41 3.46 9.32
N TYR A 47 -12.35 3.65 8.40
CA TYR A 47 -12.91 4.96 8.11
C TYR A 47 -14.32 5.11 8.68
N ARG A 48 -14.81 4.21 9.54
CA ARG A 48 -16.19 4.33 10.09
C ARG A 48 -16.47 5.71 10.68
N GLU A 49 -15.49 6.26 11.38
CA GLU A 49 -15.60 7.52 12.12
C GLU A 49 -15.35 8.74 11.24
N VAL A 50 -14.61 8.59 10.13
CA VAL A 50 -14.21 9.69 9.24
C VAL A 50 -14.81 9.59 7.83
N ALA A 51 -15.55 8.54 7.50
CA ALA A 51 -16.12 8.29 6.18
C ALA A 51 -17.12 9.38 5.80
N ALA A 52 -17.85 9.92 6.78
CA ALA A 52 -18.75 11.05 6.57
C ALA A 52 -18.00 12.36 6.26
N THR A 53 -16.73 12.45 6.64
CA THR A 53 -15.89 13.64 6.43
C THR A 53 -14.97 13.53 5.21
N LEU A 54 -14.84 12.32 4.63
CA LEU A 54 -14.07 12.15 3.40
C LEU A 54 -14.77 12.83 2.21
N PRO A 55 -14.02 13.55 1.36
CA PRO A 55 -14.54 14.07 0.11
C PRO A 55 -15.07 12.96 -0.79
N ALA A 56 -16.19 13.20 -1.50
CA ALA A 56 -16.83 12.21 -2.37
C ALA A 56 -15.95 11.69 -3.53
N ASN A 57 -14.86 12.39 -3.83
CA ASN A 57 -13.87 12.05 -4.85
C ASN A 57 -12.56 11.50 -4.28
N PHE A 58 -12.55 11.09 -3.01
CA PHE A 58 -11.47 10.32 -2.41
C PHE A 58 -11.45 8.93 -3.03
N VAL A 59 -10.30 8.52 -3.59
CA VAL A 59 -10.13 7.20 -4.22
C VAL A 59 -9.33 6.29 -3.31
N ASN A 60 -9.90 5.12 -3.00
CA ASN A 60 -9.36 4.10 -2.10
C ASN A 60 -9.25 2.75 -2.86
N LEU A 61 -8.79 1.70 -2.18
CA LEU A 61 -8.53 0.41 -2.82
C LEU A 61 -9.80 -0.33 -3.26
N ASP A 62 -10.92 -0.23 -2.53
CA ASP A 62 -12.20 -0.82 -2.92
C ASP A 62 -12.83 -0.14 -4.13
N GLN A 63 -12.58 1.14 -4.37
CA GLN A 63 -13.00 1.78 -5.63
C GLN A 63 -12.20 1.26 -6.84
N LEU A 64 -10.93 0.89 -6.64
CA LEU A 64 -10.09 0.30 -7.69
C LEU A 64 -10.41 -1.18 -7.94
N TYR A 65 -10.83 -1.89 -6.89
CA TYR A 65 -11.21 -3.30 -6.91
C TYR A 65 -12.59 -3.49 -6.27
N PRO A 66 -13.67 -3.09 -6.97
CA PRO A 66 -15.01 -3.10 -6.40
C PRO A 66 -15.51 -4.53 -6.18
N ALA A 67 -16.16 -4.75 -5.04
CA ALA A 67 -16.82 -6.02 -4.75
C ALA A 67 -17.95 -6.28 -5.76
N THR A 68 -17.96 -7.46 -6.38
CA THR A 68 -18.96 -7.85 -7.37
C THR A 68 -20.17 -8.58 -6.78
N GLY A 69 -20.41 -8.44 -5.48
CA GLY A 69 -21.51 -9.12 -4.78
C GLY A 69 -21.82 -8.55 -3.40
N ALA A 70 -22.88 -9.06 -2.76
CA ALA A 70 -23.26 -8.64 -1.42
C ALA A 70 -22.15 -8.97 -0.40
N ILE A 71 -21.82 -7.99 0.43
CA ILE A 71 -20.89 -8.16 1.55
C ILE A 71 -21.56 -9.01 2.62
N ASP A 72 -20.88 -10.05 3.10
CA ASP A 72 -21.32 -10.77 4.27
C ASP A 72 -20.95 -9.95 5.53
N PRO A 73 -21.92 -9.36 6.24
CA PRO A 73 -21.65 -8.51 7.40
C PRO A 73 -21.07 -9.29 8.59
N ARG A 74 -20.98 -10.62 8.51
CA ARG A 74 -20.40 -11.49 9.54
C ARG A 74 -18.90 -11.76 9.33
N LEU A 75 -18.34 -11.32 8.21
CA LEU A 75 -16.91 -11.43 7.94
C LEU A 75 -16.16 -10.18 8.44
N THR A 76 -14.92 -10.38 8.86
CA THR A 76 -13.96 -9.29 9.11
C THR A 76 -13.02 -9.14 7.92
N ALA A 77 -12.41 -7.97 7.76
CA ALA A 77 -11.42 -7.74 6.72
C ALA A 77 -10.27 -8.77 6.76
N GLU A 78 -9.74 -9.05 7.96
CA GLU A 78 -8.69 -10.04 8.19
C GLU A 78 -9.07 -11.42 7.65
N LYS A 79 -10.27 -11.91 7.98
CA LYS A 79 -10.76 -13.21 7.53
C LYS A 79 -10.93 -13.26 6.01
N CYS A 80 -11.41 -12.18 5.40
CA CYS A 80 -11.47 -12.07 3.94
C CYS A 80 -10.07 -12.19 3.33
N TYR A 81 -9.06 -11.48 3.85
CA TYR A 81 -7.71 -11.59 3.32
C TYR A 81 -7.10 -12.98 3.51
N GLU A 82 -7.37 -13.67 4.62
CA GLU A 82 -6.96 -15.07 4.80
C GLU A 82 -7.57 -16.01 3.76
N GLU A 83 -8.88 -15.89 3.52
CA GLU A 83 -9.59 -16.70 2.54
C GLU A 83 -9.16 -16.39 1.12
N ALA A 84 -8.97 -15.11 0.79
CA ALA A 84 -8.44 -14.65 -0.49
C ALA A 84 -7.02 -15.19 -0.72
N SER A 85 -6.17 -15.21 0.32
CA SER A 85 -4.81 -15.77 0.27
C SER A 85 -4.82 -17.27 -0.04
N LYS A 86 -5.69 -18.04 0.64
CA LYS A 86 -5.87 -19.49 0.39
C LYS A 86 -6.35 -19.75 -1.04
N ALA A 87 -7.25 -18.91 -1.55
CA ALA A 87 -7.77 -19.00 -2.90
C ALA A 87 -6.69 -18.67 -3.95
N ALA A 88 -5.92 -17.59 -3.77
CA ALA A 88 -4.79 -17.24 -4.64
C ALA A 88 -3.75 -18.35 -4.69
N ALA A 89 -3.36 -18.89 -3.52
CA ALA A 89 -2.42 -20.01 -3.44
C ALA A 89 -2.95 -21.27 -4.13
N THR A 90 -4.27 -21.48 -4.17
CA THR A 90 -4.89 -22.58 -4.90
C THR A 90 -4.88 -22.32 -6.41
N ALA A 91 -5.19 -21.08 -6.83
CA ALA A 91 -5.15 -20.68 -8.23
C ALA A 91 -3.75 -20.86 -8.83
N LEU A 92 -2.72 -20.38 -8.13
CA LEU A 92 -1.32 -20.45 -8.55
C LEU A 92 -0.75 -21.87 -8.61
N LYS A 93 -1.45 -22.91 -8.13
CA LYS A 93 -1.06 -24.30 -8.43
C LYS A 93 -1.35 -24.68 -9.89
N GLY A 94 -2.20 -23.93 -10.57
CA GLY A 94 -2.58 -24.13 -11.97
C GLY A 94 -2.04 -23.05 -12.90
N GLU A 95 -0.79 -22.59 -12.72
CA GLU A 95 -0.21 -21.49 -13.51
C GLU A 95 -0.38 -21.65 -15.02
N ALA A 96 -0.19 -22.85 -15.56
CA ALA A 96 -0.34 -23.13 -16.98
C ALA A 96 -1.78 -22.88 -17.49
N GLN A 97 -2.79 -23.06 -16.63
CA GLN A 97 -4.18 -22.74 -16.97
C GLN A 97 -4.43 -21.24 -16.90
N LEU A 98 -3.95 -20.58 -15.85
CA LEU A 98 -4.07 -19.13 -15.70
C LEU A 98 -3.38 -18.40 -16.85
N ARG A 99 -2.22 -18.88 -17.30
CA ARG A 99 -1.49 -18.33 -18.45
C ARG A 99 -2.28 -18.50 -19.75
N LYS A 100 -2.93 -19.65 -19.97
CA LYS A 100 -3.78 -19.86 -21.16
C LYS A 100 -5.01 -18.97 -21.18
N LEU A 101 -5.42 -18.48 -20.02
CA LEU A 101 -6.58 -17.60 -19.84
C LEU A 101 -6.18 -16.12 -19.66
N ASN A 102 -4.89 -15.79 -19.78
CA ASN A 102 -4.35 -14.43 -19.58
C ASN A 102 -4.81 -13.79 -18.27
N VAL A 103 -4.67 -14.53 -17.15
CA VAL A 103 -4.98 -14.02 -15.79
C VAL A 103 -3.91 -14.37 -14.76
N LEU A 104 -2.75 -14.87 -15.21
CA LEU A 104 -1.66 -15.30 -14.31
C LEU A 104 -1.03 -14.11 -13.59
N ASP A 105 -0.78 -13.06 -14.34
CA ASP A 105 -0.37 -11.73 -13.92
C ASP A 105 -1.35 -11.11 -12.92
N ASN A 106 -2.65 -11.00 -13.22
CA ASN A 106 -3.61 -10.45 -12.27
C ASN A 106 -3.72 -11.33 -11.01
N THR A 107 -3.54 -12.66 -11.14
CA THR A 107 -3.51 -13.56 -9.97
C THR A 107 -2.32 -13.24 -9.06
N TYR A 108 -1.14 -13.01 -9.64
CA TYR A 108 0.03 -12.57 -8.87
C TYR A 108 -0.17 -11.17 -8.27
N ALA A 109 -0.76 -10.23 -9.02
CA ALA A 109 -1.05 -8.89 -8.54
C ALA A 109 -1.98 -8.92 -7.31
N ILE A 110 -3.09 -9.65 -7.38
CA ILE A 110 -4.01 -9.83 -6.25
C ILE A 110 -3.31 -10.50 -5.07
N GLN A 111 -2.46 -11.51 -5.29
CA GLN A 111 -1.71 -12.14 -4.20
C GLN A 111 -0.74 -11.15 -3.52
N ALA A 112 -0.06 -10.30 -4.28
CA ALA A 112 0.82 -9.28 -3.73
C ALA A 112 0.05 -8.27 -2.87
N LEU A 113 -1.11 -7.80 -3.35
CA LEU A 113 -1.98 -6.91 -2.58
C LEU A 113 -2.49 -7.59 -1.29
N ILE A 114 -2.90 -8.87 -1.36
CA ILE A 114 -3.31 -9.63 -0.18
C ILE A 114 -2.16 -9.71 0.84
N PHE A 115 -0.95 -10.02 0.41
CA PHE A 115 0.20 -10.06 1.30
C PHE A 115 0.53 -8.69 1.90
N TRP A 116 0.35 -7.63 1.13
CA TRP A 116 0.51 -6.27 1.65
C TRP A 116 -0.52 -5.96 2.74
N ARG A 117 -1.81 -6.23 2.51
CA ARG A 117 -2.87 -6.01 3.51
C ARG A 117 -2.71 -6.89 4.76
N GLN A 118 -2.03 -8.02 4.65
CA GLN A 118 -1.66 -8.89 5.78
C GLN A 118 -0.31 -8.53 6.41
N GLU A 119 0.28 -7.39 6.06
CA GLU A 119 1.58 -6.91 6.54
C GLU A 119 2.76 -7.86 6.26
N LYS A 120 2.58 -8.80 5.34
CA LYS A 120 3.62 -9.74 4.86
C LYS A 120 4.48 -9.08 3.79
N TYR A 121 5.10 -7.95 4.13
CA TYR A 121 5.74 -7.04 3.18
C TYR A 121 6.81 -7.69 2.30
N ALA A 122 7.64 -8.60 2.83
CA ALA A 122 8.65 -9.30 2.04
C ALA A 122 8.02 -10.21 0.97
N ALA A 123 6.94 -10.92 1.32
CA ALA A 123 6.18 -11.75 0.39
C ALA A 123 5.46 -10.88 -0.65
N ALA A 124 4.87 -9.76 -0.21
CA ALA A 124 4.21 -8.79 -1.09
C ALA A 124 5.17 -8.27 -2.18
N LYS A 125 6.36 -7.80 -1.78
CA LYS A 125 7.41 -7.33 -2.72
C LYS A 125 7.84 -8.43 -3.69
N THR A 126 8.11 -9.63 -3.15
CA THR A 126 8.55 -10.78 -3.98
C THR A 126 7.49 -11.16 -5.01
N THR A 127 6.21 -11.17 -4.61
CA THR A 127 5.11 -11.50 -5.49
C THR A 127 4.85 -10.40 -6.53
N ALA A 128 4.94 -9.12 -6.15
CA ALA A 128 4.83 -8.01 -7.10
C ALA A 128 5.89 -8.07 -8.20
N SER A 129 7.15 -8.35 -7.85
CA SER A 129 8.23 -8.52 -8.84
C SER A 129 8.04 -9.71 -9.80
N LYS A 130 7.13 -10.65 -9.49
CA LYS A 130 6.71 -11.70 -10.43
C LYS A 130 5.59 -11.24 -11.36
N ALA A 131 4.69 -10.39 -10.88
CA ALA A 131 3.57 -9.85 -11.64
C ALA A 131 4.05 -8.81 -12.67
N GLU A 132 4.93 -7.90 -12.27
CA GLU A 132 5.42 -6.78 -13.08
C GLU A 132 5.83 -7.16 -14.51
N PRO A 133 6.76 -8.11 -14.75
CA PRO A 133 7.17 -8.44 -16.12
C PRO A 133 6.04 -9.04 -16.96
N LEU A 134 5.09 -9.75 -16.34
CA LEU A 134 3.95 -10.32 -17.06
C LEU A 134 2.95 -9.23 -17.47
N LEU A 135 2.68 -8.28 -16.57
CA LEU A 135 1.82 -7.11 -16.83
C LEU A 135 2.45 -6.16 -17.87
N GLU A 136 3.79 -6.09 -17.94
CA GLU A 136 4.50 -5.33 -18.96
C GLU A 136 4.45 -5.98 -20.36
N GLU A 137 4.28 -7.30 -20.44
CA GLU A 137 4.11 -8.01 -21.71
C GLU A 137 2.69 -7.82 -22.27
N ASP A 138 1.68 -7.69 -21.40
CA ASP A 138 0.25 -7.65 -21.76
C ASP A 138 -0.38 -6.24 -21.71
N LYS A 139 0.30 -5.22 -22.23
CA LYS A 139 -0.12 -3.79 -22.15
C LYS A 139 -1.44 -3.42 -22.88
N GLY A 140 -2.20 -4.40 -23.33
CA GLY A 140 -3.40 -4.25 -24.15
C GLY A 140 -4.68 -3.95 -23.36
N ASP A 141 -4.81 -4.44 -22.11
CA ASP A 141 -6.01 -4.23 -21.26
C ASP A 141 -5.81 -3.08 -20.24
N GLU A 142 -6.90 -2.36 -19.97
CA GLU A 142 -7.01 -1.30 -18.95
C GLU A 142 -6.67 -1.86 -17.56
N ASN A 143 -7.12 -3.09 -17.28
CA ASN A 143 -6.85 -3.80 -16.03
C ASN A 143 -5.35 -4.02 -15.78
N ASP A 144 -4.60 -4.34 -16.83
CA ASP A 144 -3.18 -4.68 -16.70
C ASP A 144 -2.33 -3.42 -16.48
N ARG A 145 -2.74 -2.27 -17.02
CA ARG A 145 -2.11 -0.97 -16.72
C ARG A 145 -2.33 -0.55 -15.26
N ARG A 146 -3.57 -0.71 -14.76
CA ARG A 146 -3.88 -0.47 -13.34
C ARG A 146 -3.03 -1.37 -12.47
N ASP A 147 -3.07 -2.67 -12.72
CA ASP A 147 -2.39 -3.66 -11.89
C ASP A 147 -0.86 -3.46 -11.96
N LEU A 148 -0.31 -3.12 -13.13
CA LEU A 148 1.12 -2.79 -13.29
C LEU A 148 1.52 -1.59 -12.41
N ALA A 149 0.76 -0.51 -12.50
CA ALA A 149 1.02 0.68 -11.68
C ALA A 149 0.92 0.36 -10.18
N MET A 150 -0.06 -0.45 -9.77
CA MET A 150 -0.19 -0.89 -8.38
C MET A 150 0.98 -1.77 -7.92
N MET A 151 1.48 -2.66 -8.78
CA MET A 151 2.65 -3.50 -8.45
C MET A 151 3.93 -2.68 -8.30
N GLN A 152 4.17 -1.76 -9.24
CA GLN A 152 5.31 -0.85 -9.17
C GLN A 152 5.21 0.13 -7.99
N ALA A 153 3.99 0.49 -7.58
CA ALA A 153 3.74 1.34 -6.41
C ALA A 153 3.93 0.59 -5.08
N LEU A 154 3.76 -0.74 -5.06
CA LEU A 154 3.66 -1.53 -3.83
C LEU A 154 4.85 -1.35 -2.89
N PRO A 155 6.12 -1.31 -3.35
CA PRO A 155 7.25 -1.03 -2.47
C PRO A 155 7.16 0.36 -1.80
N GLY A 156 6.62 1.36 -2.51
CA GLY A 156 6.39 2.70 -1.96
C GLY A 156 5.25 2.72 -0.95
N LEU A 157 4.12 2.07 -1.24
CA LEU A 157 2.99 1.94 -0.30
C LEU A 157 3.41 1.25 1.00
N ILE A 158 4.19 0.17 0.91
CA ILE A 158 4.76 -0.52 2.07
C ILE A 158 5.66 0.41 2.90
N ASN A 159 6.46 1.25 2.24
CA ASN A 159 7.31 2.21 2.95
C ASN A 159 6.48 3.25 3.72
N LEU A 160 5.31 3.65 3.20
CA LEU A 160 4.39 4.54 3.92
C LEU A 160 3.81 3.85 5.15
N ASP A 161 3.38 2.59 5.06
CA ASP A 161 2.88 1.84 6.22
C ASP A 161 3.96 1.70 7.31
N LEU A 162 5.20 1.43 6.91
CA LEU A 162 6.34 1.34 7.83
C LEU A 162 6.66 2.69 8.50
N ALA A 163 6.57 3.79 7.75
CA ALA A 163 6.76 5.13 8.29
C ALA A 163 5.64 5.51 9.26
N TYR A 164 4.40 5.16 8.95
CA TYR A 164 3.26 5.36 9.85
C TYR A 164 3.42 4.54 11.15
N GLY A 165 3.83 3.28 11.07
CA GLY A 165 4.15 2.49 12.26
C GLY A 165 5.33 3.06 13.07
N ALA A 166 6.25 3.80 12.44
CA ALA A 166 7.31 4.53 13.15
C ALA A 166 6.79 5.81 13.84
N LEU A 167 5.79 6.47 13.25
CA LEU A 167 5.09 7.59 13.87
C LEU A 167 4.38 7.16 15.16
N GLU A 168 3.67 6.03 15.15
CA GLU A 168 3.01 5.51 16.37
C GLU A 168 4.03 5.31 17.52
N LYS A 169 5.21 4.76 17.21
CA LYS A 169 6.31 4.63 18.18
C LYS A 169 6.86 5.98 18.61
N ALA A 170 6.98 6.95 17.70
CA ALA A 170 7.43 8.30 18.01
C ALA A 170 6.46 9.02 18.96
N ILE A 171 5.15 8.82 18.80
CA ILE A 171 4.12 9.34 19.71
C ILE A 171 4.30 8.75 21.12
N GLU A 172 4.53 7.44 21.26
CA GLU A 172 4.78 6.81 22.56
C GLU A 172 6.09 7.27 23.21
N LEU A 173 7.16 7.45 22.41
CA LEU A 173 8.41 8.06 22.89
C LEU A 173 8.19 9.50 23.34
N GLY A 174 7.37 10.28 22.62
CA GLY A 174 6.98 11.63 23.01
C GLY A 174 6.24 11.66 24.35
N LYS A 175 5.30 10.73 24.59
CA LYS A 175 4.63 10.57 25.89
C LYS A 175 5.62 10.22 27.00
N THR A 176 6.57 9.33 26.71
CA THR A 176 7.63 8.95 27.66
C THR A 176 8.49 10.16 28.03
N LEU A 177 8.90 10.95 27.03
CA LEU A 177 9.69 12.16 27.23
C LEU A 177 8.99 13.17 28.15
N LEU A 178 7.65 13.31 28.03
CA LEU A 178 6.86 14.19 28.91
C LEU A 178 6.91 13.77 30.37
N ALA A 179 7.02 12.47 30.65
CA ALA A 179 7.06 11.93 32.00
C ALA A 179 8.48 11.89 32.59
N THR A 180 9.52 11.92 31.75
CA THR A 180 10.92 11.87 32.17
C THR A 180 11.40 13.22 32.71
N THR A 181 12.01 13.22 33.90
CA THR A 181 12.63 14.42 34.52
C THR A 181 14.15 14.40 34.49
N ASN A 182 14.78 13.26 34.17
CA ASN A 182 16.23 13.12 34.06
C ASN A 182 16.73 13.68 32.70
N PRO A 183 17.59 14.72 32.69
CA PRO A 183 18.06 15.34 31.44
C PRO A 183 18.81 14.38 30.51
N ALA A 184 19.58 13.43 31.05
CA ALA A 184 20.32 12.47 30.23
C ALA A 184 19.38 11.51 29.49
N GLU A 185 18.30 11.08 30.14
CA GLU A 185 17.27 10.23 29.53
C GLU A 185 16.45 11.01 28.51
N GLN A 186 16.12 12.28 28.79
CA GLN A 186 15.44 13.15 27.82
C GLN A 186 16.29 13.33 26.55
N ALA A 187 17.59 13.55 26.69
CA ALA A 187 18.52 13.63 25.55
C ALA A 187 18.57 12.32 24.76
N ALA A 188 18.59 11.17 25.44
CA ALA A 188 18.59 9.86 24.78
C ALA A 188 17.29 9.57 24.01
N ILE A 189 16.13 9.91 24.58
CA ILE A 189 14.83 9.79 23.88
C ILE A 189 14.78 10.70 22.67
N TYR A 190 15.28 11.93 22.79
CA TYR A 190 15.38 12.84 21.64
C TYR A 190 16.25 12.26 20.52
N GLN A 191 17.41 11.67 20.83
CA GLN A 191 18.24 11.03 19.79
C GLN A 191 17.52 9.84 19.13
N GLN A 192 16.73 9.06 19.87
CA GLN A 192 15.91 8.01 19.29
C GLN A 192 14.85 8.55 18.31
N LEU A 193 14.17 9.64 18.68
CA LEU A 193 13.21 10.32 17.82
C LEU A 193 13.87 10.90 16.56
N LYS A 194 15.03 11.55 16.72
CA LYS A 194 15.82 12.09 15.60
C LYS A 194 16.24 10.99 14.63
N ASN A 195 16.75 9.86 15.14
CA ASN A 195 17.13 8.72 14.31
C ASN A 195 15.92 8.10 13.60
N SER A 196 14.78 7.97 14.30
CA SER A 196 13.53 7.50 13.71
C SER A 196 13.08 8.42 12.56
N TYR A 197 13.09 9.73 12.79
CA TYR A 197 12.77 10.72 11.75
C TYR A 197 13.70 10.59 10.53
N GLN A 198 15.01 10.53 10.73
CA GLN A 198 15.96 10.39 9.61
C GLN A 198 15.75 9.08 8.84
N GLN A 199 15.45 7.98 9.53
CA GLN A 199 15.23 6.68 8.90
C GLN A 199 13.91 6.61 8.13
N PHE A 200 12.82 7.08 8.73
CA PHE A 200 11.45 6.83 8.25
C PHE A 200 10.81 8.04 7.55
N ALA A 201 11.32 9.26 7.71
CA ALA A 201 10.86 10.40 6.94
C ALA A 201 11.76 10.65 5.72
N THR A 202 13.07 10.80 5.93
CA THR A 202 13.94 11.48 4.94
C THR A 202 15.06 10.66 4.31
N SER A 203 15.26 9.41 4.72
CA SER A 203 16.27 8.55 4.11
C SER A 203 15.99 8.33 2.61
N GLU A 204 16.97 8.63 1.75
CA GLU A 204 16.86 8.42 0.30
C GLU A 204 17.49 7.10 -0.16
N ALA A 205 18.10 6.36 0.76
CA ALA A 205 18.82 5.13 0.44
C ALA A 205 17.91 4.09 -0.25
N ASP A 206 18.50 3.29 -1.13
CA ASP A 206 17.76 2.25 -1.81
C ASP A 206 17.20 1.22 -0.81
N GLY A 207 15.93 0.89 -0.93
CA GLY A 207 15.21 0.05 0.02
C GLY A 207 14.89 0.69 1.38
N ALA A 208 15.21 1.97 1.61
CA ALA A 208 14.86 2.65 2.86
C ALA A 208 13.34 2.67 3.07
N PRO A 209 12.85 2.38 4.29
CA PRO A 209 11.43 2.42 4.63
C PRO A 209 10.98 3.85 4.95
N SER A 210 11.26 4.81 4.07
CA SER A 210 11.02 6.23 4.32
C SER A 210 9.91 6.82 3.46
N VAL A 211 9.32 7.93 3.93
CA VAL A 211 8.39 8.74 3.14
C VAL A 211 9.06 9.25 1.87
N VAL A 212 10.23 9.89 1.93
CA VAL A 212 10.92 10.41 0.73
C VAL A 212 11.17 9.32 -0.31
N ARG A 213 11.59 8.12 0.12
CA ARG A 213 11.77 6.99 -0.79
C ARG A 213 10.43 6.53 -1.36
N ALA A 214 9.39 6.46 -0.55
CA ALA A 214 8.05 6.13 -1.01
C ALA A 214 7.55 7.11 -2.08
N LEU A 215 7.67 8.42 -1.86
CA LEU A 215 7.26 9.45 -2.81
C LEU A 215 7.92 9.24 -4.19
N THR A 216 9.22 8.95 -4.19
CA THR A 216 9.98 8.67 -5.43
C THR A 216 9.46 7.44 -6.16
N LEU A 217 9.14 6.36 -5.43
CA LEU A 217 8.62 5.12 -6.01
C LEU A 217 7.20 5.32 -6.57
N LEU A 218 6.35 6.04 -5.82
CA LEU A 218 4.98 6.34 -6.23
C LEU A 218 4.91 7.28 -7.43
N ASP A 219 5.83 8.24 -7.56
CA ASP A 219 5.95 9.09 -8.75
C ASP A 219 6.27 8.27 -10.01
N ARG A 220 7.16 7.28 -9.89
CA ARG A 220 7.48 6.36 -11.00
C ARG A 220 6.27 5.50 -11.38
N ALA A 221 5.59 4.93 -10.40
CA ALA A 221 4.38 4.13 -10.63
C ALA A 221 3.23 4.95 -11.25
N THR A 222 3.09 6.22 -10.85
CA THR A 222 2.11 7.16 -11.42
C THR A 222 2.36 7.40 -12.91
N ALA A 223 3.63 7.45 -13.33
CA ALA A 223 3.97 7.56 -14.75
C ALA A 223 3.61 6.30 -15.55
N ALA A 224 3.73 5.11 -14.94
CA ALA A 224 3.37 3.85 -15.56
C ALA A 224 1.85 3.62 -15.68
N ALA A 225 1.04 4.31 -14.87
CA ALA A 225 -0.42 4.23 -14.91
C ALA A 225 -1.07 4.74 -16.21
N GLY A 226 -0.31 5.30 -17.16
CA GLY A 226 -0.84 5.69 -18.47
C GLY A 226 -1.92 6.77 -18.36
N GLU A 227 -3.16 6.46 -18.75
CA GLU A 227 -4.31 7.38 -18.66
C GLU A 227 -5.24 7.07 -17.46
N GLU A 228 -4.91 6.08 -16.63
CA GLU A 228 -5.74 5.60 -15.52
C GLU A 228 -5.86 6.63 -14.38
N GLN A 229 -6.83 7.55 -14.49
CA GLN A 229 -6.96 8.67 -13.57
C GLN A 229 -7.25 8.22 -12.13
N ALA A 230 -8.03 7.15 -11.94
CA ALA A 230 -8.36 6.62 -10.62
C ALA A 230 -7.10 6.14 -9.88
N VAL A 231 -6.22 5.41 -10.57
CA VAL A 231 -4.95 4.94 -10.00
C VAL A 231 -4.04 6.10 -9.68
N LYS A 232 -3.87 7.05 -10.60
CA LYS A 232 -3.05 8.24 -10.36
C LYS A 232 -3.53 9.02 -9.14
N LEU A 233 -4.84 9.21 -9.00
CA LEU A 233 -5.42 9.89 -7.84
C LEU A 233 -5.23 9.08 -6.54
N TYR A 234 -5.38 7.75 -6.59
CA TYR A 234 -5.09 6.89 -5.44
C TYR A 234 -3.63 7.00 -4.98
N LEU A 235 -2.67 6.92 -5.92
CA LEU A 235 -1.24 7.05 -5.61
C LEU A 235 -0.91 8.43 -5.07
N LEU A 236 -1.50 9.49 -5.62
CA LEU A 236 -1.31 10.86 -5.14
C LEU A 236 -1.92 11.09 -3.75
N ASN A 237 -3.10 10.51 -3.47
CA ASN A 237 -3.66 10.50 -2.10
C ASN A 237 -2.73 9.78 -1.13
N SER A 238 -2.11 8.67 -1.55
CA SER A 238 -1.16 7.92 -0.74
C SER A 238 0.11 8.74 -0.46
N GLN A 239 0.62 9.47 -1.47
CA GLN A 239 1.73 10.41 -1.29
C GLN A 239 1.41 11.50 -0.26
N LEU A 240 0.21 12.09 -0.32
CA LEU A 240 -0.22 13.11 0.63
C LEU A 240 -0.39 12.57 2.06
N ALA A 241 -0.90 11.34 2.21
CA ALA A 241 -0.92 10.64 3.51
C ALA A 241 0.50 10.38 4.05
N GLY A 242 1.44 10.07 3.17
CA GLY A 242 2.86 9.97 3.53
C GLY A 242 3.44 11.30 4.00
N LEU A 243 3.06 12.42 3.37
CA LEU A 243 3.48 13.75 3.80
C LEU A 243 2.88 14.10 5.17
N ASP A 244 1.64 13.75 5.45
CA ASP A 244 1.02 13.94 6.77
C ASP A 244 1.84 13.22 7.86
N THR A 245 2.20 11.96 7.60
CA THR A 245 3.09 11.17 8.47
C THR A 245 4.47 11.83 8.66
N TRP A 246 5.05 12.39 7.59
CA TRP A 246 6.32 13.14 7.68
C TRP A 246 6.14 14.38 8.57
N GLY A 247 5.10 15.19 8.35
CA GLY A 247 4.80 16.37 9.15
C GLY A 247 4.70 16.04 10.64
N ASP A 248 3.98 14.99 11.00
CA ASP A 248 3.81 14.55 12.38
C ASP A 248 5.12 14.04 13.01
N LEU A 249 5.92 13.28 12.27
CA LEU A 249 7.26 12.86 12.73
C LEU A 249 8.17 14.08 12.97
N LEU A 250 8.10 15.10 12.11
CA LEU A 250 8.85 16.35 12.27
C LEU A 250 8.39 17.10 13.52
N VAL A 251 7.08 17.21 13.75
CA VAL A 251 6.49 17.86 14.94
C VAL A 251 6.91 17.12 16.21
N ALA A 252 6.83 15.80 16.23
CA ALA A 252 7.27 14.98 17.37
C ALA A 252 8.76 15.22 17.67
N THR A 253 9.60 15.23 16.64
CA THR A 253 11.05 15.46 16.76
C THR A 253 11.36 16.88 17.24
N PHE A 254 10.68 17.89 16.71
CA PHE A 254 10.83 19.29 17.13
C PHE A 254 10.44 19.50 18.58
N ASN A 255 9.28 18.97 18.98
CA ASN A 255 8.81 19.05 20.35
C ASN A 255 9.78 18.37 21.32
N ALA A 256 10.38 17.25 20.90
CA ALA A 256 11.39 16.58 21.69
C ALA A 256 12.69 17.39 21.80
N ALA A 257 13.19 17.95 20.70
CA ALA A 257 14.37 18.80 20.69
C ALA A 257 14.23 19.99 21.66
N ARG A 258 13.06 20.64 21.66
CA ARG A 258 12.77 21.77 22.56
C ARG A 258 12.75 21.35 24.03
N ARG A 259 12.23 20.17 24.34
CA ARG A 259 12.11 19.67 25.72
C ARG A 259 13.43 19.18 26.28
N SER A 260 14.26 18.57 25.44
CA SER A 260 15.58 18.07 25.83
C SER A 260 16.68 19.12 25.74
N GLU A 261 16.33 20.40 25.56
CA GLU A 261 17.26 21.52 25.41
C GLU A 261 18.37 21.24 24.36
N ALA A 262 17.96 20.69 23.21
CA ALA A 262 18.87 20.31 22.13
C ALA A 262 19.73 21.50 21.67
N PRO A 263 20.98 21.25 21.23
CA PRO A 263 21.88 22.31 20.79
C PRO A 263 21.33 23.09 19.59
N SER A 264 21.80 24.33 19.40
CA SER A 264 21.34 25.20 18.31
C SER A 264 21.48 24.57 16.93
N THR A 265 22.53 23.77 16.71
CA THR A 265 22.77 23.03 15.46
C THR A 265 21.62 22.08 15.12
N ASP A 266 20.99 21.49 16.13
CA ASP A 266 19.85 20.59 15.94
C ASP A 266 18.57 21.36 15.63
N LEU A 267 18.38 22.53 16.23
CA LEU A 267 17.26 23.42 15.90
C LEU A 267 17.39 23.99 14.48
N GLU A 268 18.60 24.33 14.04
CA GLU A 268 18.89 24.73 12.66
C GLU A 268 18.62 23.60 11.67
N TRP A 269 19.05 22.38 11.99
CA TRP A 269 18.73 21.19 11.20
C TRP A 269 17.22 20.99 11.07
N ILE A 270 16.46 21.05 12.17
CA ILE A 270 14.99 20.93 12.15
C ILE A 270 14.35 22.03 11.28
N SER A 271 14.87 23.26 11.33
CA SER A 271 14.38 24.35 10.48
C SER A 271 14.61 24.08 8.99
N GLY A 272 15.76 23.50 8.64
CA GLY A 272 16.04 23.06 7.27
C GLY A 272 15.09 21.96 6.82
N GLU A 273 14.84 20.98 7.69
CA GLU A 273 13.90 19.89 7.44
C GLU A 273 12.45 20.38 7.26
N ARG A 274 12.01 21.36 8.06
CA ARG A 274 10.72 22.03 7.88
C ARG A 274 10.59 22.68 6.51
N THR A 275 11.64 23.37 6.04
CA THR A 275 11.65 24.00 4.72
C THR A 275 11.50 22.96 3.61
N ARG A 276 12.19 21.80 3.73
CA ARG A 276 12.08 20.68 2.79
C ARG A 276 10.67 20.08 2.78
N TYR A 277 10.09 19.88 3.97
CA TYR A 277 8.72 19.39 4.12
C TYR A 277 7.71 20.33 3.44
N GLU A 278 7.75 21.64 3.75
CA GLU A 278 6.84 22.65 3.19
C GLU A 278 6.94 22.74 1.65
N ALA A 279 8.16 22.63 1.10
CA ALA A 279 8.37 22.56 -0.34
C ALA A 279 7.73 21.30 -0.96
N SER A 280 7.86 20.15 -0.29
CA SER A 280 7.27 18.89 -0.73
C SER A 280 5.74 18.93 -0.71
N VAL A 281 5.14 19.44 0.38
CA VAL A 281 3.69 19.67 0.50
C VAL A 281 3.18 20.57 -0.62
N THR A 282 3.86 21.69 -0.85
CA THR A 282 3.48 22.63 -1.92
C THR A 282 3.50 21.95 -3.29
N ALA A 283 4.54 21.16 -3.59
CA ALA A 283 4.65 20.45 -4.85
C ALA A 283 3.54 19.40 -5.04
N HIS A 284 3.23 18.60 -4.02
CA HIS A 284 2.22 17.54 -4.11
C HIS A 284 0.78 18.09 -4.12
N LEU A 285 0.50 19.14 -3.36
CA LEU A 285 -0.78 19.85 -3.46
C LEU A 285 -0.96 20.49 -4.85
N ALA A 286 0.11 21.00 -5.47
CA ALA A 286 0.04 21.49 -6.85
C ALA A 286 -0.24 20.35 -7.85
N LYS A 287 0.41 19.19 -7.72
CA LYS A 287 0.09 17.98 -8.50
C LYS A 287 -1.39 17.59 -8.36
N LEU A 288 -1.93 17.65 -7.13
CA LEU A 288 -3.32 17.32 -6.84
C LEU A 288 -4.28 18.31 -7.51
N ALA A 289 -4.03 19.62 -7.34
CA ALA A 289 -4.84 20.64 -7.99
C ALA A 289 -4.85 20.49 -9.52
N ASN A 290 -3.74 20.10 -10.13
CA ASN A 290 -3.68 19.89 -11.59
C ASN A 290 -4.39 18.61 -12.06
N SER A 291 -4.63 17.67 -11.15
CA SER A 291 -5.24 16.36 -11.44
C SER A 291 -6.73 16.31 -11.11
N LEU A 292 -7.30 17.38 -10.54
CA LEU A 292 -8.68 17.44 -10.09
C LEU A 292 -9.53 18.36 -10.96
N PRO A 293 -10.81 18.01 -11.20
CA PRO A 293 -11.77 18.97 -11.71
C PRO A 293 -11.92 20.12 -10.70
N ASP A 294 -12.00 21.35 -11.20
CA ASP A 294 -12.04 22.61 -10.43
C ASP A 294 -10.78 22.92 -9.59
N GLY A 295 -9.71 22.14 -9.77
CA GLY A 295 -8.41 22.34 -9.16
C GLY A 295 -8.44 22.64 -7.66
N LYS A 296 -8.00 23.83 -7.25
CA LYS A 296 -7.92 24.22 -5.82
C LYS A 296 -9.28 24.39 -5.14
N ASN A 297 -10.37 24.49 -5.89
CA ASN A 297 -11.72 24.57 -5.34
C ASN A 297 -12.32 23.19 -5.07
N ASN A 298 -11.65 22.13 -5.50
CA ASN A 298 -12.10 20.77 -5.28
C ASN A 298 -12.04 20.40 -3.78
N LYS A 299 -13.06 19.67 -3.30
CA LYS A 299 -13.15 19.25 -1.88
C LYS A 299 -11.96 18.41 -1.44
N LEU A 300 -11.41 17.57 -2.30
CA LEU A 300 -10.23 16.76 -1.98
C LEU A 300 -8.97 17.60 -1.80
N TYR A 301 -8.80 18.64 -2.63
CA TYR A 301 -7.70 19.59 -2.44
C TYR A 301 -7.87 20.35 -1.13
N ILE A 302 -9.07 20.83 -0.83
CA ILE A 302 -9.35 21.58 0.41
C ILE A 302 -9.08 20.70 1.64
N TYR A 303 -9.51 19.43 1.61
CA TYR A 303 -9.23 18.45 2.66
C TYR A 303 -7.72 18.34 2.92
N TRP A 304 -6.93 18.01 1.91
CA TRP A 304 -5.49 17.82 2.10
C TRP A 304 -4.76 19.10 2.50
N LYS A 305 -5.21 20.26 2.02
CA LYS A 305 -4.66 21.56 2.44
C LYS A 305 -4.96 21.87 3.92
N GLN A 306 -6.02 21.29 4.50
CA GLN A 306 -6.34 21.49 5.91
C GLN A 306 -5.58 20.52 6.82
N VAL A 307 -5.29 19.32 6.32
CA VAL A 307 -4.54 18.29 7.03
C VAL A 307 -3.04 18.62 7.09
N LEU A 308 -2.44 19.05 5.96
CA LEU A 308 -1.01 19.32 5.81
C LEU A 308 -0.58 20.75 6.14
#